data_AF-A0A9X9QBR1-F1
#
_entry.id   AF-A0A9X9QBR1-F1
#
_cell.length_a   1.000
_cell.length_b   1.000
_cell.length_c   1.000
_cell.angle_alpha   90.00
_cell.angle_beta   90.00
_cell.angle_gamma   90.00
#
_symmetry.space_group_name_H-M   'P 1'
#
loop_
_entity.id
_entity.type
_entity.pdbx_description
1 polymer ?
#
loop_
_entity_poly.entity_id
_entity_poly.type
_entity_poly.pdbx_seq_one_letter_code
_entity_poly.pdbx_strand_id
1 'polypeptide(L)'
;MVPEVIAKRCPNQQRFQDSAQPQNNKEEPSSIKEDIEKNENTAVRFWSAGNSILLSSYLNFLLVFVPVGIAVHFAGLNPIYVFAFNAIAIVPLAGLLSHATESVARRMGDTVGALVNITFGNAVELIILYVVLSFFQAQTNTFSMYVSNFRFGKKIFDIIDIQESLF
;
A
#
# COMPACT_ATOMS: atom_id res chain seq x y z
N MET A 1 -57.96 -29.93 41.13
CA MET A 1 -57.79 -29.26 39.83
C MET A 1 -56.55 -29.86 39.18
N VAL A 2 -56.75 -30.80 38.26
CA VAL A 2 -55.73 -31.38 37.36
C VAL A 2 -56.41 -31.42 35.98
N PRO A 3 -55.69 -31.25 34.86
CA PRO A 3 -55.24 -32.47 34.20
C PRO A 3 -53.83 -32.44 33.55
N GLU A 4 -53.26 -33.65 33.47
CA GLU A 4 -52.47 -34.25 32.37
C GLU A 4 -51.09 -33.69 32.00
N VAL A 5 -49.97 -34.42 32.14
CA VAL A 5 -49.58 -35.77 31.68
C VAL A 5 -49.55 -35.89 30.14
N ILE A 6 -48.34 -35.99 29.56
CA ILE A 6 -47.89 -36.82 28.41
C ILE A 6 -46.39 -36.48 28.23
N ALA A 7 -45.41 -37.26 28.69
CA ALA A 7 -44.98 -38.61 28.30
C ALA A 7 -43.92 -38.66 27.17
N LYS A 8 -42.74 -39.20 27.55
CA LYS A 8 -41.80 -40.04 26.76
C LYS A 8 -41.02 -39.41 25.59
N ARG A 9 -39.68 -39.47 25.62
CA ARG A 9 -38.85 -40.45 24.87
C ARG A 9 -37.35 -40.31 25.21
N CYS A 10 -36.70 -41.44 25.51
CA CYS A 10 -35.26 -41.63 25.76
C CYS A 10 -34.44 -41.70 24.43
N PRO A 11 -33.24 -42.34 24.40
CA PRO A 11 -31.90 -42.03 24.92
C PRO A 11 -30.85 -42.05 23.77
N ASN A 12 -29.56 -41.88 24.04
CA ASN A 12 -28.45 -42.42 23.23
C ASN A 12 -28.42 -42.12 21.70
N GLN A 13 -27.75 -41.04 21.30
CA GLN A 13 -27.04 -40.98 20.01
C GLN A 13 -25.52 -41.10 20.24
N GLN A 14 -25.11 -41.93 21.20
CA GLN A 14 -23.73 -42.40 21.37
C GLN A 14 -23.57 -43.87 20.98
N ARG A 15 -24.53 -44.47 20.27
CA ARG A 15 -24.44 -45.86 19.82
C ARG A 15 -25.11 -46.08 18.47
N PHE A 16 -24.45 -45.65 17.41
CA PHE A 16 -24.51 -46.31 16.11
C PHE A 16 -23.08 -46.54 15.64
N GLN A 17 -22.43 -47.49 16.30
CA GLN A 17 -21.52 -48.41 15.62
C GLN A 17 -22.43 -49.34 14.81
N ASP A 18 -22.60 -49.00 13.54
CA ASP A 18 -22.89 -49.90 12.42
C ASP A 18 -22.18 -49.17 11.26
N SER A 19 -21.04 -49.57 10.74
CA SER A 19 -20.74 -50.90 10.21
C SER A 19 -19.23 -50.99 9.93
N ALA A 20 -18.66 -52.18 10.13
CA ALA A 20 -17.40 -52.58 9.53
C ALA A 20 -17.52 -52.69 7.98
N GLN A 21 -16.40 -52.47 7.28
CA GLN A 21 -16.16 -52.45 5.82
C GLN A 21 -16.56 -53.77 5.10
N PRO A 22 -16.58 -53.95 3.73
CA PRO A 22 -15.86 -53.24 2.63
C PRO A 22 -16.52 -53.16 1.22
N GLN A 23 -16.33 -52.08 0.43
CA GLN A 23 -16.39 -52.12 -1.05
C GLN A 23 -15.49 -51.01 -1.64
N ASN A 24 -14.31 -51.33 -2.19
CA ASN A 24 -14.06 -51.86 -3.55
C ASN A 24 -13.79 -50.73 -4.56
N ASN A 25 -12.49 -50.52 -4.83
CA ASN A 25 -11.86 -50.06 -6.06
C ASN A 25 -12.47 -48.87 -6.82
N LYS A 26 -11.72 -47.76 -6.85
CA LYS A 26 -11.22 -47.09 -8.08
C LYS A 26 -10.25 -45.94 -7.73
N GLU A 27 -9.29 -45.75 -8.62
CA GLU A 27 -8.08 -44.92 -8.54
C GLU A 27 -8.32 -43.39 -8.42
N GLU A 28 -7.40 -42.70 -7.72
CA GLU A 28 -6.82 -41.32 -7.83
C GLU A 28 -7.37 -40.29 -8.87
N PRO A 29 -7.23 -38.94 -8.75
CA PRO A 29 -7.07 -38.00 -7.61
C PRO A 29 -8.19 -36.91 -7.59
N SER A 30 -8.81 -36.62 -6.44
CA SER A 30 -9.80 -35.53 -6.29
C SER A 30 -9.39 -34.43 -5.32
N SER A 31 -8.11 -34.37 -4.93
CA SER A 31 -7.58 -33.40 -3.96
C SER A 31 -7.12 -32.08 -4.58
N ILE A 32 -7.19 -31.91 -5.91
CA ILE A 32 -6.81 -30.65 -6.60
C ILE A 32 -8.04 -30.05 -7.29
N LYS A 33 -9.16 -29.89 -6.58
CA LYS A 33 -10.30 -29.08 -7.07
C LYS A 33 -10.96 -28.25 -5.98
N GLU A 34 -10.94 -28.70 -4.72
CA GLU A 34 -11.53 -27.93 -3.60
C GLU A 34 -10.68 -26.73 -3.13
N ASP A 35 -9.37 -26.73 -3.41
CA ASP A 35 -8.49 -25.62 -3.01
C ASP A 35 -8.51 -24.43 -3.98
N ILE A 36 -9.11 -24.60 -5.17
CA ILE A 36 -9.13 -23.58 -6.23
C ILE A 36 -10.41 -22.72 -6.18
N GLU A 37 -11.52 -23.23 -5.64
CA GLU A 37 -12.81 -22.50 -5.58
C GLU A 37 -12.96 -21.62 -4.32
N LYS A 38 -12.18 -21.85 -3.27
CA LYS A 38 -12.28 -21.11 -1.99
C LYS A 38 -11.58 -19.74 -2.00
N ASN A 39 -10.84 -19.43 -3.05
CA ASN A 39 -10.06 -18.20 -3.18
C ASN A 39 -10.92 -17.01 -3.66
N GLU A 40 -11.92 -17.24 -4.51
CA GLU A 40 -12.71 -16.16 -5.10
C GLU A 40 -13.49 -15.38 -4.02
N ASN A 41 -14.17 -16.08 -3.10
CA ASN A 41 -14.98 -15.42 -2.06
C ASN A 41 -14.14 -14.68 -1.00
N THR A 42 -12.89 -15.09 -0.79
CA THR A 42 -12.00 -14.45 0.18
C THR A 42 -11.36 -13.22 -0.44
N ALA A 43 -10.85 -13.34 -1.68
CA ALA A 43 -10.34 -12.21 -2.46
C ALA A 43 -11.43 -11.18 -2.76
N VAL A 44 -12.66 -11.60 -3.08
CA VAL A 44 -13.81 -10.72 -3.30
C VAL A 44 -14.25 -10.05 -2.00
N ARG A 45 -14.11 -10.69 -0.82
CA ARG A 45 -14.35 -10.04 0.47
C ARG A 45 -13.28 -9.01 0.83
N PHE A 46 -12.01 -9.29 0.54
CA PHE A 46 -10.94 -8.31 0.71
C PHE A 46 -11.03 -7.16 -0.31
N TRP A 47 -11.37 -7.46 -1.57
CA TRP A 47 -11.61 -6.46 -2.62
C TRP A 47 -12.86 -5.64 -2.30
N SER A 48 -13.96 -6.26 -1.88
CA SER A 48 -15.18 -5.56 -1.48
C SER A 48 -14.98 -4.77 -0.20
N ALA A 49 -14.19 -5.25 0.77
CA ALA A 49 -13.87 -4.49 1.98
C ALA A 49 -12.95 -3.30 1.66
N GLY A 50 -11.91 -3.51 0.86
CA GLY A 50 -11.05 -2.44 0.34
C GLY A 50 -11.85 -1.42 -0.44
N ASN A 51 -12.66 -1.86 -1.41
CA ASN A 51 -13.54 -1.02 -2.20
C ASN A 51 -14.60 -0.32 -1.33
N SER A 52 -15.13 -0.93 -0.27
CA SER A 52 -16.10 -0.26 0.63
C SER A 52 -15.44 0.80 1.51
N ILE A 53 -14.17 0.63 1.87
CA ILE A 53 -13.37 1.63 2.60
C ILE A 53 -12.92 2.76 1.67
N LEU A 54 -12.57 2.41 0.42
CA LEU A 54 -12.14 3.35 -0.61
C LEU A 54 -13.32 4.14 -1.21
N LEU A 55 -14.52 3.55 -1.32
CA LEU A 55 -15.68 4.14 -2.02
C LEU A 55 -16.70 4.89 -1.14
N SER A 56 -16.50 4.98 0.18
CA SER A 56 -17.51 5.49 1.13
C SER A 56 -17.59 7.02 1.25
N SER A 57 -16.55 7.77 0.88
CA SER A 57 -16.42 9.20 1.24
C SER A 57 -15.91 10.11 0.10
N TYR A 58 -15.94 11.43 0.30
CA TYR A 58 -15.52 12.48 -0.67
C TYR A 58 -14.12 12.27 -1.27
N LEU A 59 -13.25 11.54 -0.58
CA LEU A 59 -11.89 11.18 -1.02
C LEU A 59 -11.87 10.22 -2.22
N ASN A 60 -12.92 9.42 -2.40
CA ASN A 60 -13.01 8.47 -3.50
C ASN A 60 -13.01 9.14 -4.87
N PHE A 61 -13.64 10.32 -4.98
CA PHE A 61 -13.66 11.06 -6.23
C PHE A 61 -12.25 11.42 -6.71
N LEU A 62 -11.31 11.65 -5.78
CA LEU A 62 -9.93 11.95 -6.14
C LEU A 62 -9.10 10.69 -6.42
N LEU A 63 -9.56 9.50 -6.00
CA LEU A 63 -8.84 8.24 -6.21
C LEU A 63 -8.80 7.84 -7.70
N VAL A 64 -9.77 8.30 -8.50
CA VAL A 64 -9.76 8.12 -9.96
C VAL A 64 -8.55 8.80 -10.62
N PHE A 65 -7.94 9.80 -9.97
CA PHE A 65 -6.74 10.45 -10.49
C PHE A 65 -5.50 9.56 -10.46
N VAL A 66 -5.50 8.47 -9.68
CA VAL A 66 -4.40 7.48 -9.67
C VAL A 66 -4.28 6.78 -11.04
N PRO A 67 -5.30 6.05 -11.53
CA PRO A 67 -5.23 5.42 -12.86
C PRO A 67 -5.15 6.46 -13.99
N VAL A 68 -5.78 7.63 -13.83
CA VAL A 68 -5.66 8.73 -14.81
C VAL A 68 -4.23 9.24 -14.90
N GLY A 69 -3.54 9.46 -13.78
CA GLY A 69 -2.13 9.90 -13.76
C GLY A 69 -1.21 8.91 -14.47
N ILE A 70 -1.44 7.61 -14.28
CA ILE A 70 -0.74 6.53 -14.98
C ILE A 70 -1.05 6.57 -16.48
N ALA A 71 -2.33 6.68 -16.86
CA ALA A 71 -2.74 6.73 -18.26
C ALA A 71 -2.16 7.96 -18.99
N VAL A 72 -2.15 9.13 -18.34
CA VAL A 72 -1.59 10.39 -18.89
C VAL A 72 -0.09 10.27 -19.09
N HIS A 73 0.63 9.58 -18.21
CA HIS A 73 2.05 9.27 -18.40
C HIS A 73 2.26 8.41 -19.65
N PHE A 74 1.51 7.31 -19.80
CA PHE A 74 1.63 6.42 -20.96
C PHE A 74 1.18 7.08 -22.27
N ALA A 75 0.23 8.02 -22.20
CA ALA A 75 -0.21 8.80 -23.35
C ALA A 75 0.84 9.83 -23.83
N GLY A 76 1.97 9.98 -23.13
CA GLY A 76 3.04 10.90 -23.53
C GLY A 76 2.64 12.38 -23.44
N LEU A 77 1.65 12.70 -22.58
CA LEU A 77 1.19 14.07 -22.40
C LEU A 77 2.25 14.92 -21.66
N ASN A 78 2.08 16.25 -21.71
CA ASN A 78 3.03 17.18 -21.10
C ASN A 78 3.27 16.82 -19.62
N PRO A 79 4.55 16.82 -19.16
CA PRO A 79 4.90 16.43 -17.79
C PRO A 79 4.20 17.24 -16.70
N ILE A 80 3.75 18.47 -17.01
CA ILE A 80 2.96 19.30 -16.09
C ILE A 80 1.63 18.62 -15.74
N TYR A 81 0.94 18.01 -16.71
CA TYR A 81 -0.32 17.30 -16.47
C TYR A 81 -0.10 16.02 -15.67
N VAL A 82 0.96 15.27 -15.99
CA VAL A 82 1.36 14.07 -15.23
C VAL A 82 1.61 14.43 -13.76
N PHE A 83 2.32 15.53 -13.50
CA PHE A 83 2.57 16.02 -12.16
C PHE A 83 1.27 16.44 -11.45
N ALA A 84 0.42 17.22 -12.12
CA ALA A 84 -0.82 17.73 -11.53
C ALA A 84 -1.78 16.60 -11.12
N PHE A 85 -2.01 15.62 -11.98
CA PHE A 85 -2.90 14.50 -11.66
C PHE A 85 -2.35 13.63 -10.53
N ASN A 86 -1.04 13.36 -10.53
CA ASN A 86 -0.42 12.61 -9.43
C ASN A 86 -0.43 13.40 -8.11
N ALA A 87 -0.27 14.73 -8.14
CA ALA A 87 -0.36 15.57 -6.96
C ALA A 87 -1.76 15.54 -6.34
N ILE A 88 -2.81 15.63 -7.17
CA ILE A 88 -4.21 15.51 -6.72
C ILE A 88 -4.47 14.12 -6.14
N ALA A 89 -3.89 13.07 -6.73
CA ALA A 89 -4.04 11.70 -6.25
C ALA A 89 -3.41 11.45 -4.87
N ILE A 90 -2.39 12.21 -4.47
CA ILE A 90 -1.77 12.09 -3.14
C ILE A 90 -2.72 12.51 -2.01
N VAL A 91 -3.57 13.52 -2.24
CA VAL A 91 -4.50 14.07 -1.24
C VAL A 91 -5.42 13.00 -0.62
N PRO A 92 -6.21 12.23 -1.40
CA PRO A 92 -7.07 11.18 -0.83
C PRO A 92 -6.27 10.01 -0.25
N LEU A 93 -5.10 9.68 -0.83
CA LEU A 93 -4.24 8.61 -0.33
C LEU A 93 -3.69 8.94 1.06
N ALA A 94 -3.37 10.20 1.33
CA ALA A 94 -2.91 10.65 2.63
C ALA A 94 -3.99 10.48 3.70
N GLY A 95 -5.23 10.89 3.40
CA GLY A 95 -6.36 10.72 4.31
C GLY A 95 -6.65 9.24 4.60
N LEU A 96 -6.62 8.40 3.56
CA LEU A 96 -6.80 6.95 3.71
C LEU A 96 -5.69 6.31 4.56
N LEU A 97 -4.44 6.69 4.35
CA LEU A 97 -3.30 6.21 5.12
C LEU A 97 -3.42 6.62 6.60
N SER A 98 -3.80 7.86 6.87
CA SER A 98 -4.02 8.36 8.24
C SER A 98 -5.13 7.60 8.96
N HIS A 99 -6.29 7.41 8.32
CA HIS A 99 -7.40 6.65 8.89
C HIS A 99 -7.07 5.16 9.11
N ALA A 100 -6.32 4.57 8.19
CA ALA A 100 -5.83 3.20 8.34
C ALA A 100 -4.88 3.10 9.54
N THR A 101 -3.94 4.03 9.64
CA THR A 101 -2.96 4.10 10.73
C THR A 101 -3.63 4.27 12.09
N GLU A 102 -4.61 5.16 12.21
CA GLU A 102 -5.37 5.35 13.46
C GLU A 102 -6.13 4.07 13.87
N SER A 103 -6.70 3.37 12.89
CA SER A 103 -7.41 2.11 13.13
C SER A 103 -6.50 0.98 13.57
N VAL A 104 -5.24 0.99 13.11
CA VAL A 104 -4.19 0.06 13.53
C VAL A 104 -3.65 0.45 14.91
N ALA A 105 -3.34 1.73 15.13
CA ALA A 105 -2.81 2.27 16.37
C ALA A 105 -3.73 1.96 17.56
N ARG A 106 -5.05 2.10 17.38
CA ARG A 106 -6.07 1.74 18.40
C ARG A 106 -6.03 0.28 18.83
N ARG A 107 -5.46 -0.62 18.01
CA ARG A 107 -5.36 -2.06 18.32
C ARG A 107 -4.00 -2.45 18.92
N MET A 108 -3.02 -1.55 18.92
CA MET A 108 -1.64 -1.83 19.36
C MET A 108 -1.36 -1.42 20.82
N GLY A 109 -2.32 -0.81 21.51
CA GLY A 109 -2.16 -0.30 22.89
C GLY A 109 -1.53 1.09 22.94
N ASP A 110 -1.52 1.71 24.13
CA ASP A 110 -1.26 3.16 24.27
C ASP A 110 0.13 3.58 23.77
N THR A 111 1.19 2.86 24.14
CA THR A 111 2.57 3.24 23.80
C THR A 111 2.89 3.00 22.33
N VAL A 112 2.55 1.83 21.79
CA VAL A 112 2.84 1.48 20.39
C VAL A 112 1.92 2.24 19.44
N GLY A 113 0.65 2.44 19.82
CA GLY A 113 -0.30 3.26 19.08
C GLY A 113 0.13 4.72 18.99
N ALA A 114 0.64 5.30 20.08
CA ALA A 114 1.20 6.65 20.05
C ALA A 114 2.40 6.77 19.09
N LEU A 115 3.31 5.80 19.11
CA LEU A 115 4.48 5.77 18.22
C LEU A 115 4.07 5.67 16.75
N VAL A 116 3.09 4.81 16.45
CA VAL A 116 2.55 4.62 15.09
C VAL A 116 1.86 5.90 14.60
N ASN A 117 1.12 6.62 15.44
CA ASN A 117 0.48 7.86 15.03
C ASN A 117 1.51 8.98 14.73
N ILE A 118 2.59 9.08 15.53
CA ILE A 118 3.65 10.08 15.29
C ILE A 118 4.42 9.77 13.99
N THR A 119 4.71 8.51 13.73
CA THR A 119 5.53 8.10 12.58
C THR A 119 4.72 7.97 11.29
N PHE A 120 3.60 7.25 11.31
CA PHE A 120 2.78 6.96 10.14
C PHE A 120 1.63 7.95 9.93
N GLY A 121 1.17 8.64 10.97
CA GLY A 121 0.16 9.70 10.84
C GLY A 121 0.65 10.88 9.99
N ASN A 122 1.97 11.16 10.07
CA ASN A 122 2.65 12.19 9.28
C ASN A 122 3.51 11.61 8.14
N ALA A 123 3.28 10.35 7.75
CA ALA A 123 4.12 9.68 6.76
C ALA A 123 4.13 10.42 5.42
N VAL A 124 2.99 10.95 4.98
CA VAL A 124 2.89 11.63 3.67
C VAL A 124 3.78 12.87 3.63
N GLU A 125 3.79 13.70 4.69
CA GLU A 125 4.65 14.88 4.72
C GLU A 125 6.13 14.49 4.71
N LEU A 126 6.49 13.46 5.46
CA LEU A 126 7.87 12.97 5.55
C LEU A 126 8.35 12.38 4.21
N ILE A 127 7.47 11.67 3.50
CA ILE A 127 7.78 11.12 2.18
C ILE A 127 7.99 12.24 1.16
N ILE A 128 7.11 13.26 1.14
CA ILE A 128 7.26 14.42 0.25
C ILE A 128 8.58 15.14 0.55
N LEU A 129 8.87 15.38 1.83
CA LEU A 129 10.13 15.99 2.25
C LEU A 129 11.34 15.19 1.79
N TYR A 130 11.31 13.87 1.95
CA TYR A 130 12.38 12.98 1.49
C TYR A 130 12.59 13.08 -0.02
N VAL A 131 11.53 12.99 -0.83
CA VAL A 131 11.62 13.09 -2.30
C VAL A 131 12.20 14.44 -2.74
N VAL A 132 11.73 15.53 -2.13
CA VAL A 132 12.25 16.89 -2.43
C VAL A 132 13.72 16.99 -2.04
N LEU A 133 14.10 16.47 -0.87
CA LEU A 133 15.49 16.47 -0.41
C LEU A 133 16.39 15.63 -1.33
N SER A 134 15.96 14.42 -1.72
CA SER A 134 16.70 13.56 -2.64
C SER A 134 16.91 14.24 -4.00
N PHE A 135 15.88 14.92 -4.51
CA PHE A 135 15.99 15.69 -5.75
C PHE A 135 16.97 16.86 -5.61
N PHE A 136 16.89 17.61 -4.50
CA PHE A 136 17.81 18.72 -4.23
C PHE A 136 19.27 18.24 -4.14
N GLN A 137 19.53 17.13 -3.45
CA GLN A 137 20.86 16.55 -3.34
C GLN A 137 21.42 16.11 -4.70
N ALA A 138 20.58 15.57 -5.59
CA ALA A 138 21.01 15.24 -6.94
C ALA A 138 21.46 16.50 -7.71
N GLN A 139 20.70 17.59 -7.61
CA GLN A 139 21.01 18.85 -8.27
C GLN A 139 22.29 19.52 -7.73
N THR A 140 22.51 19.49 -6.41
CA THR A 140 23.71 20.09 -5.78
C THR A 140 24.99 19.36 -6.18
N ASN A 141 24.95 18.04 -6.33
CA ASN A 141 26.09 17.24 -6.78
C ASN A 141 26.53 17.63 -8.20
N THR A 142 25.57 17.74 -9.12
CA THR A 142 25.83 18.21 -10.49
C THR A 142 26.36 19.65 -10.48
N PHE A 143 25.73 20.55 -9.74
CA PHE A 143 26.16 21.94 -9.68
C PHE A 143 27.57 22.11 -9.09
N SER A 144 27.89 21.36 -8.02
CA SER A 144 29.24 21.35 -7.41
C SER A 144 30.31 20.89 -8.40
N MET A 145 30.00 19.90 -9.25
CA MET A 145 30.89 19.48 -10.34
C MET A 145 31.12 20.60 -11.36
N TYR A 146 30.06 21.28 -11.81
CA TYR A 146 30.19 22.41 -12.76
C TYR A 146 31.00 23.56 -12.17
N VAL A 147 30.72 23.96 -10.93
CA VAL A 147 31.46 25.02 -10.23
C VAL A 147 32.92 24.63 -10.02
N SER A 148 33.22 23.37 -9.72
CA SER A 148 34.59 22.88 -9.56
C SER A 148 35.37 22.96 -10.88
N ASN A 149 34.77 22.53 -12.00
CA ASN A 149 35.39 22.64 -13.33
C ASN A 149 35.62 24.11 -13.73
N PHE A 150 34.65 24.99 -13.46
CA PHE A 150 34.79 26.42 -13.73
C PHE A 150 35.88 27.10 -12.87
N ARG A 151 35.92 26.78 -11.57
CA ARG A 151 36.94 27.29 -10.64
C ARG A 151 38.35 26.82 -11.05
N PHE A 152 38.47 25.59 -11.53
CA PHE A 152 39.74 25.05 -12.02
C PHE A 152 40.21 25.78 -13.29
N GLY A 153 39.30 26.00 -14.26
CA GLY A 153 39.60 26.79 -15.46
C GLY A 153 40.05 28.21 -15.13
N LYS A 154 39.40 28.85 -14.15
CA LYS A 154 39.82 30.18 -13.66
C LYS A 154 41.21 30.16 -13.01
N LYS A 155 41.52 29.13 -12.21
CA LYS A 155 42.88 28.94 -11.65
C LYS A 155 43.96 28.77 -12.72
N ILE A 156 43.67 28.04 -13.80
CA ILE A 156 44.61 27.89 -14.92
C ILE A 156 44.83 29.22 -15.64
N PHE A 157 43.75 29.97 -15.90
CA PHE A 157 43.84 31.29 -16.52
C PHE A 157 44.67 32.26 -15.67
N ASP A 158 44.42 32.32 -14.36
CA ASP A 158 45.21 33.14 -13.42
C ASP A 158 46.70 32.75 -13.42
N ILE A 159 47.04 31.46 -13.56
CA ILE A 159 48.44 30.99 -13.64
C ILE A 159 49.11 31.40 -14.96
N ILE A 160 48.38 31.32 -16.08
CA ILE A 160 48.89 31.72 -17.41
C ILE A 160 49.10 33.24 -17.46
N ASP A 161 48.15 34.02 -16.95
CA ASP A 161 48.22 35.48 -16.91
C ASP A 161 49.38 35.97 -16.02
N ILE A 162 49.65 35.29 -14.90
CA ILE A 162 50.82 35.56 -14.05
C ILE A 162 52.14 35.27 -14.78
N GLN A 163 52.23 34.20 -15.58
CA GLN A 163 53.44 33.88 -16.33
C GLN A 163 53.71 34.88 -17.47
N GLU A 164 52.66 35.41 -18.11
CA GLU A 164 52.78 36.38 -19.19
C GLU A 164 53.12 37.79 -18.68
N SER A 165 52.73 38.14 -17.46
CA SER A 165 53.09 39.40 -16.80
C SER A 165 54.52 39.46 -16.21
N LEU A 166 55.23 38.32 -16.15
CA LEU A 166 56.59 38.22 -15.61
C LEU A 166 57.70 38.27 -16.69
N PHE A 167 57.32 38.42 -17.96
CA PHE A 167 58.19 38.56 -19.13
C PHE A 167 57.98 39.93 -19.81
#